data_AF-A0A5J4Y0L0-F1
#
_entry.id   AF-A0A5J4Y0L0-F1
#
_cell.length_a   1.000
_cell.length_b   1.000
_cell.length_c   1.000
_cell.angle_alpha   90.00
_cell.angle_beta   90.00
_cell.angle_gamma   90.00
#
_symmetry.space_group_name_H-M   'P 1'
#
loop_
_entity.id
_entity.type
_entity.pdbx_description
1 polymer ?
#
loop_
_entity_poly.entity_id
_entity_poly.type
_entity_poly.pdbx_seq_one_letter_code
_entity_poly.pdbx_strand_id
1 'polypeptide(L)'
;MHKIYSSFLRGAKVDFALNVRKSPFGLKRIEQEDPDLYKQMNQSMADVARIQPLNDSIEEVLKTFYSFDTPKIMRQRADEHGVAEVKWMDMDNSDGSHIGIASGTAEAASNAETTMTQLVQEYTLRAQVRVLCKKRGIRIDRTEHVANSLGHLAAVVDQLNSLDHPLKIALFAGRRSSDRAYLLLQTWFCAHNLKNYIGSSSIFAFSHLSRALEEEGVHKPADRIEEMGRLIGTHAHEVMSIMQHLMSNYDDEAGGKDGPVQICSLLAHLLFLRANGGTEYATALSDTFGSHSFVAAAMVTQVPDEFIQDIQELYPNDRQIQKGAMMFDVFKTWRLDSGDYCKVAEMVVSAWEDRCQQLDRQGGGAEGLPRQRPALMHSNLKDVQHVQEVANLPERIRPTVVAFGGVADGFVPFDAQTEDGKQEVELQMASVVMKAVQARHPKMPSDQDCAGKHGDDDNLVKAQVDPRLPEKAQETFKRRLADLFKTRKIDADRASSVLAKAYHDVTRRQILN
;
A
#
# COMPACT_ATOMS: atom_id res chain seq x y z
N MET A 1 9.43 -2.12 1.37
CA MET A 1 8.97 -3.51 1.58
C MET A 1 10.01 -4.53 1.13
N HIS A 2 10.56 -4.46 -0.08
CA HIS A 2 11.56 -5.43 -0.58
C HIS A 2 12.84 -5.54 0.27
N LYS A 3 13.25 -4.49 1.02
CA LYS A 3 14.32 -4.62 2.03
C LYS A 3 13.97 -5.61 3.14
N ILE A 4 12.72 -5.65 3.61
CA ILE A 4 12.25 -6.65 4.59
C ILE A 4 12.36 -8.03 3.96
N TYR A 5 11.84 -8.20 2.74
CA TYR A 5 11.78 -9.48 2.08
C TYR A 5 13.18 -10.08 1.88
N SER A 6 14.11 -9.26 1.40
CA SER A 6 15.50 -9.68 1.17
C SER A 6 16.31 -9.86 2.46
N SER A 7 15.93 -9.22 3.56
CA SER A 7 16.64 -9.32 4.84
C SER A 7 16.11 -10.44 5.74
N PHE A 8 14.79 -10.66 5.73
CA PHE A 8 14.11 -11.47 6.74
C PHE A 8 13.19 -12.54 6.17
N LEU A 9 12.77 -12.49 4.89
CA LEU A 9 11.83 -13.46 4.30
C LEU A 9 12.44 -14.22 3.12
N ARG A 10 13.75 -14.47 3.13
CA ARG A 10 14.45 -15.04 1.96
C ARG A 10 13.95 -16.43 1.58
N GLY A 11 13.53 -17.23 2.57
CA GLY A 11 13.00 -18.57 2.36
C GLY A 11 11.50 -18.60 2.02
N ALA A 12 10.80 -17.47 2.09
CA ALA A 12 9.36 -17.42 1.89
C ALA A 12 8.98 -17.34 0.41
N LYS A 13 7.97 -18.14 0.03
CA LYS A 13 7.24 -18.01 -1.23
C LYS A 13 5.87 -17.40 -0.99
N VAL A 14 5.46 -16.49 -1.85
CA VAL A 14 4.20 -15.75 -1.69
C VAL A 14 3.41 -15.82 -2.99
N ASP A 15 2.08 -15.91 -2.84
CA ASP A 15 1.12 -15.83 -3.93
C ASP A 15 0.34 -14.52 -3.81
N PHE A 16 0.26 -13.77 -4.91
CA PHE A 16 -0.60 -12.60 -5.06
C PHE A 16 -1.72 -12.90 -6.05
N ALA A 17 -2.96 -12.63 -5.64
CA ALA A 17 -4.13 -12.79 -6.49
C ALA A 17 -4.56 -11.44 -7.08
N LEU A 18 -4.57 -11.36 -8.41
CA LEU A 18 -5.11 -10.28 -9.20
C LEU A 18 -6.59 -10.55 -9.51
N ASN A 19 -7.45 -9.59 -9.20
CA ASN A 19 -8.89 -9.66 -9.41
C ASN A 19 -9.46 -8.32 -9.92
N VAL A 20 -10.29 -8.39 -10.96
CA VAL A 20 -11.12 -7.27 -11.44
C VAL A 20 -12.49 -7.34 -10.77
N ARG A 21 -12.66 -6.59 -9.67
CA ARG A 21 -13.89 -6.63 -8.84
C ARG A 21 -15.09 -5.94 -9.48
N LYS A 22 -14.84 -4.85 -10.21
CA LYS A 22 -15.85 -4.07 -10.93
C LYS A 22 -15.23 -3.52 -12.20
N SER A 23 -15.89 -3.74 -13.33
CA SER A 23 -15.53 -3.14 -14.61
C SER A 23 -16.78 -3.17 -15.50
N PRO A 24 -17.04 -2.15 -16.34
CA PRO A 24 -18.04 -2.26 -17.40
C PRO A 24 -17.74 -3.41 -18.37
N PHE A 25 -16.47 -3.80 -18.44
CA PHE A 25 -15.96 -4.82 -19.34
C PHE A 25 -14.96 -5.72 -18.60
N GLY A 26 -15.46 -6.82 -18.03
CA GLY A 26 -14.64 -7.80 -17.30
C GLY A 26 -13.73 -8.63 -18.22
N LEU A 27 -12.69 -9.25 -17.66
CA LEU A 27 -11.67 -9.97 -18.44
C LEU A 27 -12.24 -11.10 -19.31
N LYS A 28 -13.19 -11.88 -18.80
CA LYS A 28 -13.82 -12.97 -19.56
C LYS A 28 -14.60 -12.47 -20.77
N ARG A 29 -15.22 -11.31 -20.62
CA ARG A 29 -15.89 -10.63 -21.71
C ARG A 29 -14.88 -10.13 -22.76
N ILE A 30 -13.70 -9.65 -22.34
CA ILE A 30 -12.59 -9.32 -23.26
C ILE A 30 -12.15 -10.58 -24.01
N GLU A 31 -11.90 -11.68 -23.30
CA GLU A 31 -11.48 -12.94 -23.93
C GLU A 31 -12.48 -13.42 -24.98
N GLN A 32 -13.78 -13.31 -24.71
CA GLN A 32 -14.84 -13.79 -25.60
C GLN A 32 -15.17 -12.81 -26.75
N GLU A 33 -15.27 -11.51 -26.48
CA GLU A 33 -15.70 -10.49 -27.47
C GLU A 33 -14.53 -9.84 -28.23
N ASP A 34 -13.31 -9.91 -27.70
CA ASP A 34 -12.09 -9.38 -28.33
C ASP A 34 -10.83 -10.22 -27.95
N PRO A 35 -10.74 -11.47 -28.43
CA PRO A 35 -9.65 -12.39 -28.08
C PRO A 35 -8.26 -11.86 -28.47
N ASP A 36 -8.17 -11.02 -29.50
CA ASP A 36 -6.91 -10.39 -29.90
C ASP A 36 -6.44 -9.37 -28.86
N LEU A 37 -7.35 -8.57 -28.30
CA LEU A 37 -7.00 -7.66 -27.20
C LEU A 37 -6.56 -8.42 -25.96
N TYR A 38 -7.25 -9.52 -25.63
CA TYR A 38 -6.89 -10.38 -24.51
C TYR A 38 -5.50 -11.00 -24.69
N LYS A 39 -5.18 -11.48 -25.90
CA LYS A 39 -3.85 -11.99 -26.26
C LYS A 39 -2.77 -10.90 -26.13
N GLN A 40 -3.03 -9.67 -26.58
CA GLN A 40 -2.12 -8.54 -26.43
C GLN A 40 -1.85 -8.19 -24.96
N MET A 41 -2.89 -8.22 -24.13
CA MET A 41 -2.77 -8.02 -22.68
C MET A 41 -1.83 -9.07 -22.07
N ASN A 42 -2.09 -10.35 -22.35
CA ASN A 42 -1.25 -11.45 -21.84
C ASN A 42 0.20 -11.35 -22.31
N GLN A 43 0.43 -10.99 -23.57
CA GLN A 43 1.78 -10.76 -24.07
C GLN A 43 2.47 -9.60 -23.34
N SER A 44 1.75 -8.49 -23.11
CA SER A 44 2.31 -7.34 -22.39
C SER A 44 2.68 -7.69 -20.95
N MET A 45 1.86 -8.50 -20.27
CA MET A 45 2.15 -8.99 -18.92
C MET A 45 3.36 -9.94 -18.92
N ALA A 46 3.47 -10.83 -19.89
CA ALA A 46 4.63 -11.71 -20.05
C ALA A 46 5.92 -10.93 -20.36
N ASP A 47 5.84 -9.86 -21.14
CA ASP A 47 6.98 -8.99 -21.43
C ASP A 47 7.44 -8.24 -20.17
N VAL A 48 6.51 -7.76 -19.33
CA VAL A 48 6.84 -7.15 -18.03
C VAL A 48 7.50 -8.14 -17.09
N ALA A 49 7.08 -9.41 -17.07
CA ALA A 49 7.69 -10.44 -16.24
C ALA A 49 9.19 -10.66 -16.54
N ARG A 50 9.65 -10.25 -17.73
CA ARG A 50 11.05 -10.35 -18.18
C ARG A 50 11.89 -9.10 -17.87
N ILE A 51 11.28 -8.03 -17.36
CA ILE A 51 11.98 -6.79 -17.05
C ILE A 51 12.77 -6.95 -15.74
N GLN A 52 13.98 -6.40 -15.72
CA GLN A 52 14.77 -6.27 -14.51
C GLN A 52 14.18 -5.14 -13.63
N PRO A 53 13.66 -5.44 -12.43
CA PRO A 53 12.90 -4.45 -11.65
C PRO A 53 13.79 -3.41 -10.95
N LEU A 54 15.09 -3.69 -10.80
CA LEU A 54 16.07 -2.75 -10.26
C LEU A 54 17.20 -2.56 -11.29
N ASN A 55 17.37 -1.34 -11.76
CA ASN A 55 18.48 -0.94 -12.62
C ASN A 55 19.11 0.36 -12.08
N ASP A 56 20.21 0.79 -12.67
CA ASP A 56 20.98 1.93 -12.15
C ASP A 56 20.17 3.23 -12.09
N SER A 57 19.26 3.47 -13.06
CA SER A 57 18.37 4.63 -13.03
C SER A 57 17.36 4.58 -11.88
N ILE A 58 16.78 3.40 -11.62
CA ILE A 58 15.87 3.22 -10.48
C ILE A 58 16.62 3.41 -9.15
N GLU A 59 17.82 2.88 -9.03
CA GLU A 59 18.65 3.03 -7.83
C GLU A 59 19.04 4.49 -7.59
N GLU A 60 19.42 5.22 -8.64
CA GLU A 60 19.74 6.65 -8.53
C GLU A 60 18.53 7.46 -8.05
N VAL A 61 17.35 7.17 -8.61
CA VAL A 61 16.09 7.84 -8.25
C VAL A 61 15.70 7.55 -6.79
N LEU A 62 15.79 6.29 -6.36
CA LEU A 62 15.54 5.91 -4.97
C LEU A 62 16.52 6.60 -4.02
N LYS A 63 17.80 6.69 -4.40
CA LYS A 63 18.80 7.39 -3.59
C LYS A 63 18.51 8.90 -3.52
N THR A 64 18.20 9.52 -4.66
CA THR A 64 18.01 10.96 -4.77
C THR A 64 16.72 11.41 -4.09
N PHE A 65 15.58 10.81 -4.44
CA PHE A 65 14.27 11.32 -4.06
C PHE A 65 13.67 10.61 -2.84
N TYR A 66 14.23 9.47 -2.44
CA TYR A 66 13.76 8.68 -1.29
C TYR A 66 14.85 8.43 -0.22
N SER A 67 16.07 8.94 -0.43
CA SER A 67 17.23 8.71 0.46
C SER A 67 17.43 7.22 0.78
N PHE A 68 17.23 6.38 -0.23
CA PHE A 68 17.19 4.94 -0.09
C PHE A 68 18.38 4.28 -0.80
N ASP A 69 19.25 3.65 -0.02
CA ASP A 69 20.29 2.80 -0.57
C ASP A 69 19.76 1.39 -0.83
N THR A 70 19.97 0.88 -2.03
CA THR A 70 19.59 -0.49 -2.41
C THR A 70 20.63 -1.50 -1.90
N PRO A 71 20.26 -2.42 -0.97
CA PRO A 71 21.21 -3.40 -0.48
C PRO A 71 21.64 -4.36 -1.58
N LYS A 72 22.92 -4.78 -1.58
CA LYS A 72 23.46 -5.73 -2.59
C LYS A 72 22.61 -7.00 -2.72
N ILE A 73 22.15 -7.55 -1.59
CA ILE A 73 21.30 -8.74 -1.58
C ILE A 73 19.93 -8.50 -2.24
N MET A 74 19.38 -7.29 -2.10
CA MET A 74 18.12 -6.93 -2.76
C MET A 74 18.30 -6.85 -4.27
N ARG A 75 19.42 -6.26 -4.75
CA ARG A 75 19.76 -6.22 -6.18
C ARG A 75 19.99 -7.62 -6.75
N GLN A 76 20.80 -8.43 -6.08
CA GLN A 76 21.04 -9.83 -6.49
C GLN A 76 19.73 -10.62 -6.63
N ARG A 77 18.83 -10.52 -5.66
CA ARG A 77 17.54 -11.23 -5.71
C ARG A 77 16.60 -10.71 -6.78
N ALA A 78 16.63 -9.40 -7.05
CA ALA A 78 15.91 -8.82 -8.18
C ALA A 78 16.42 -9.37 -9.52
N ASP A 79 17.75 -9.55 -9.66
CA ASP A 79 18.36 -10.12 -10.86
C ASP A 79 18.05 -11.62 -11.01
N GLU A 80 18.03 -12.36 -9.90
CA GLU A 80 17.77 -13.80 -9.88
C GLU A 80 16.29 -14.16 -10.11
N HIS A 81 15.35 -13.33 -9.62
CA HIS A 81 13.93 -13.68 -9.58
C HIS A 81 13.02 -12.75 -10.38
N GLY A 82 13.48 -11.55 -10.73
CA GLY A 82 12.74 -10.60 -11.55
C GLY A 82 11.34 -10.26 -11.03
N VAL A 83 10.38 -10.32 -11.94
CA VAL A 83 8.94 -10.10 -11.68
C VAL A 83 8.21 -11.41 -11.92
N ALA A 84 7.38 -11.83 -10.97
CA ALA A 84 6.65 -13.09 -11.09
C ALA A 84 5.61 -13.05 -12.24
N GLU A 85 5.58 -14.10 -13.05
CA GLU A 85 4.56 -14.28 -14.08
C GLU A 85 3.17 -14.46 -13.46
N VAL A 86 2.16 -13.87 -14.11
CA VAL A 86 0.75 -14.05 -13.73
C VAL A 86 0.16 -15.22 -14.51
N LYS A 87 -0.36 -16.20 -13.78
CA LYS A 87 -1.09 -17.34 -14.35
C LYS A 87 -2.59 -17.17 -14.13
N TRP A 88 -3.36 -17.17 -15.20
CA TRP A 88 -4.82 -17.07 -15.14
C TRP A 88 -5.44 -18.40 -14.76
N MET A 89 -6.48 -18.31 -13.93
CA MET A 89 -7.33 -19.44 -13.56
C MET A 89 -8.78 -19.04 -13.76
N ASP A 90 -9.56 -19.99 -14.28
CA ASP A 90 -11.00 -19.88 -14.34
C ASP A 90 -11.60 -20.25 -13.00
N MET A 91 -12.50 -19.41 -12.52
CA MET A 91 -13.30 -19.70 -11.34
C MET A 91 -14.65 -20.28 -11.78
N ASP A 92 -15.06 -21.38 -11.15
CA ASP A 92 -16.40 -21.99 -11.30
C ASP A 92 -17.48 -21.17 -10.55
N ASN A 93 -17.50 -19.85 -10.77
CA ASN A 93 -18.56 -18.98 -10.25
C ASN A 93 -19.48 -18.50 -11.39
N SER A 94 -20.71 -18.15 -11.04
CA SER A 94 -21.77 -17.71 -11.98
C SER A 94 -21.35 -16.58 -12.92
N ASP A 95 -20.37 -15.79 -12.49
CA ASP A 95 -19.91 -14.58 -13.16
C ASP A 95 -18.70 -14.85 -14.06
N GLY A 96 -18.13 -16.06 -14.00
CA GLY A 96 -16.98 -16.47 -14.80
C GLY A 96 -15.76 -15.58 -14.61
N SER A 97 -15.44 -15.19 -13.39
CA SER A 97 -14.31 -14.28 -13.15
C SER A 97 -12.98 -14.98 -13.39
N HIS A 98 -12.06 -14.39 -14.17
CA HIS A 98 -10.66 -14.82 -14.19
C HIS A 98 -9.91 -14.24 -13.00
N ILE A 99 -9.09 -15.08 -12.36
CA ILE A 99 -8.18 -14.66 -11.30
C ILE A 99 -6.76 -14.96 -11.75
N GLY A 100 -5.91 -13.94 -11.70
CA GLY A 100 -4.48 -14.08 -12.01
C GLY A 100 -3.70 -14.36 -10.73
N ILE A 101 -2.81 -15.36 -10.73
CA ILE A 101 -1.90 -15.63 -9.60
C ILE A 101 -0.47 -15.35 -10.03
N ALA A 102 0.21 -14.47 -9.30
CA ALA A 102 1.67 -14.35 -9.35
C ALA A 102 2.27 -15.06 -8.14
N SER A 103 3.09 -16.07 -8.40
CA SER A 103 3.74 -16.89 -7.37
C SER A 103 5.25 -16.82 -7.51
N GLY A 104 5.96 -16.57 -6.41
CA GLY A 104 7.41 -16.49 -6.43
C GLY A 104 8.00 -16.25 -5.04
N THR A 105 9.24 -15.78 -5.00
CA THR A 105 9.76 -15.12 -3.79
C THR A 105 8.90 -13.91 -3.45
N ALA A 106 8.92 -13.49 -2.18
CA ALA A 106 8.12 -12.34 -1.75
C ALA A 106 8.39 -11.08 -2.59
N GLU A 107 9.64 -10.82 -2.99
CA GLU A 107 10.00 -9.71 -3.87
C GLU A 107 9.41 -9.85 -5.28
N ALA A 108 9.60 -11.01 -5.92
CA ALA A 108 9.15 -11.21 -7.30
C ALA A 108 7.63 -11.15 -7.42
N ALA A 109 6.90 -11.71 -6.45
CA ALA A 109 5.44 -11.66 -6.41
C ALA A 109 4.91 -10.24 -6.12
N SER A 110 5.54 -9.52 -5.20
CA SER A 110 5.16 -8.13 -4.86
C SER A 110 5.45 -7.16 -6.01
N ASN A 111 6.55 -7.34 -6.76
CA ASN A 111 6.86 -6.57 -7.98
C ASN A 111 5.73 -6.59 -9.02
N ALA A 112 4.95 -7.67 -9.09
CA ALA A 112 3.85 -7.79 -10.04
C ALA A 112 2.65 -6.90 -9.67
N GLU A 113 2.45 -6.57 -8.39
CA GLU A 113 1.22 -5.94 -7.88
C GLU A 113 0.82 -4.69 -8.67
N THR A 114 1.69 -3.68 -8.67
CA THR A 114 1.36 -2.35 -9.21
C THR A 114 1.29 -2.39 -10.73
N THR A 115 2.29 -2.98 -11.38
CA THR A 115 2.41 -2.98 -12.85
C THR A 115 1.34 -3.84 -13.52
N MET A 116 1.04 -5.02 -12.98
CA MET A 116 0.01 -5.89 -13.57
C MET A 116 -1.39 -5.30 -13.37
N THR A 117 -1.66 -4.66 -12.22
CA THR A 117 -2.92 -3.95 -11.99
C THR A 117 -3.11 -2.79 -12.97
N GLN A 118 -2.05 -2.01 -13.23
CA GLN A 118 -2.07 -0.90 -14.19
C GLN A 118 -2.30 -1.39 -15.63
N LEU A 119 -1.62 -2.47 -16.05
CA LEU A 119 -1.83 -3.07 -17.37
C LEU A 119 -3.28 -3.52 -17.55
N VAL A 120 -3.83 -4.25 -16.57
CA VAL A 120 -5.23 -4.68 -16.64
C VAL A 120 -6.18 -3.48 -16.71
N GLN A 121 -5.92 -2.42 -15.95
CA GLN A 121 -6.69 -1.17 -16.03
C GLN A 121 -6.67 -0.59 -17.47
N GLU A 122 -5.49 -0.44 -18.06
CA GLU A 122 -5.32 0.08 -19.42
C GLU A 122 -6.04 -0.78 -20.47
N TYR A 123 -5.94 -2.11 -20.38
CA TYR A 123 -6.60 -3.02 -21.33
C TYR A 123 -8.14 -3.06 -21.15
N THR A 124 -8.65 -2.89 -19.92
CA THR A 124 -10.10 -2.73 -19.70
C THR A 124 -10.65 -1.44 -20.29
N LEU A 125 -9.88 -0.34 -20.28
CA LEU A 125 -10.25 0.91 -20.94
C LEU A 125 -10.21 0.79 -22.46
N ARG A 126 -9.15 0.17 -23.02
CA ARG A 126 -9.06 -0.14 -24.45
C ARG A 126 -10.25 -0.97 -24.95
N ALA A 127 -10.70 -1.94 -24.15
CA ALA A 127 -11.88 -2.73 -24.47
C ALA A 127 -13.15 -1.87 -24.56
N GLN A 128 -13.36 -0.95 -23.60
CA GLN A 128 -14.48 0.00 -23.64
C GLN A 128 -14.46 0.85 -24.91
N VAL A 129 -13.31 1.42 -25.25
CA VAL A 129 -13.12 2.22 -26.47
C VAL A 129 -13.44 1.42 -27.74
N ARG A 130 -12.96 0.17 -27.85
CA ARG A 130 -13.25 -0.68 -29.01
C ARG A 130 -14.74 -1.01 -29.14
N VAL A 131 -15.44 -1.20 -28.02
CA VAL A 131 -16.89 -1.42 -28.01
C VAL A 131 -17.64 -0.17 -28.47
N LEU A 132 -17.25 1.01 -28.01
CA LEU A 132 -17.82 2.28 -28.46
C LEU A 132 -17.63 2.49 -29.96
N CYS A 133 -16.44 2.19 -30.48
CA CYS A 133 -16.14 2.25 -31.90
C CYS A 133 -17.02 1.27 -32.70
N LYS A 134 -17.09 -0.01 -32.28
CA LYS A 134 -17.87 -1.04 -32.96
C LYS A 134 -19.38 -0.81 -32.90
N LYS A 135 -19.93 -0.35 -31.77
CA LYS A 135 -21.38 -0.25 -31.53
C LYS A 135 -21.97 1.12 -31.84
N ARG A 136 -21.19 2.19 -31.77
CA ARG A 136 -21.68 3.58 -31.91
C ARG A 136 -20.90 4.40 -32.93
N GLY A 137 -19.90 3.82 -33.60
CA GLY A 137 -19.04 4.54 -34.54
C GLY A 137 -18.07 5.53 -33.89
N ILE A 138 -18.02 5.58 -32.55
CA ILE A 138 -17.27 6.57 -31.77
C ILE A 138 -15.81 6.15 -31.69
N ARG A 139 -14.93 6.96 -32.26
CA ARG A 139 -13.48 6.74 -32.20
C ARG A 139 -12.89 7.64 -31.13
N ILE A 140 -12.23 7.02 -30.15
CA ILE A 140 -11.41 7.68 -29.16
C ILE A 140 -10.01 7.09 -29.35
N ASP A 141 -9.05 7.89 -29.78
CA ASP A 141 -7.67 7.45 -29.86
C ASP A 141 -6.93 7.61 -28.51
N ARG A 142 -5.68 7.14 -28.45
CA ARG A 142 -4.87 7.21 -27.23
C ARG A 142 -4.58 8.65 -26.81
N THR A 143 -4.41 9.56 -27.76
CA THR A 143 -4.12 10.98 -27.49
C THR A 143 -5.34 11.63 -26.85
N GLU A 144 -6.53 11.42 -27.41
CA GLU A 144 -7.80 11.91 -26.86
C GLU A 144 -8.05 11.34 -25.46
N HIS A 145 -7.78 10.05 -25.27
CA HIS A 145 -7.88 9.39 -23.97
C HIS A 145 -6.97 10.02 -22.90
N VAL A 146 -5.68 10.21 -23.21
CA VAL A 146 -4.72 10.83 -22.29
C VAL A 146 -5.06 12.31 -22.05
N ALA A 147 -5.42 13.05 -23.08
CA ALA A 147 -5.80 14.46 -22.97
C ALA A 147 -7.05 14.65 -22.09
N ASN A 148 -8.06 13.79 -22.23
CA ASN A 148 -9.27 13.83 -21.41
C ASN A 148 -8.94 13.54 -19.93
N SER A 149 -8.12 12.53 -19.66
CA SER A 149 -7.67 12.22 -18.29
C SER A 149 -6.86 13.35 -17.65
N LEU A 150 -6.06 14.08 -18.44
CA LEU A 150 -5.39 15.31 -18.00
C LEU A 150 -6.36 16.46 -17.75
N GLY A 151 -7.43 16.58 -18.56
CA GLY A 151 -8.51 17.53 -18.32
C GLY A 151 -9.22 17.27 -16.99
N HIS A 152 -9.51 16.00 -16.69
CA HIS A 152 -10.02 15.57 -15.37
C HIS A 152 -9.05 15.96 -14.25
N LEU A 153 -7.76 15.64 -14.40
CA LEU A 153 -6.73 16.01 -13.43
C LEU A 153 -6.69 17.52 -13.18
N ALA A 154 -6.69 18.34 -14.24
CA ALA A 154 -6.66 19.79 -14.13
C ALA A 154 -7.87 20.31 -13.34
N ALA A 155 -9.07 19.81 -13.64
CA ALA A 155 -10.27 20.15 -12.90
C ALA A 155 -10.18 19.76 -11.41
N VAL A 156 -9.63 18.58 -11.10
CA VAL A 156 -9.39 18.13 -9.73
C VAL A 156 -8.38 19.04 -9.01
N VAL A 157 -7.27 19.39 -9.66
CA VAL A 157 -6.24 20.27 -9.10
C VAL A 157 -6.81 21.67 -8.83
N ASP A 158 -7.60 22.22 -9.76
CA ASP A 158 -8.27 23.52 -9.57
C ASP A 158 -9.22 23.50 -8.38
N GLN A 159 -10.04 22.45 -8.26
CA GLN A 159 -10.94 22.29 -7.13
C GLN A 159 -10.17 22.16 -5.82
N LEU A 160 -9.13 21.33 -5.75
CA LEU A 160 -8.29 21.18 -4.56
C LEU A 160 -7.59 22.49 -4.19
N ASN A 161 -7.06 23.24 -5.17
CA ASN A 161 -6.40 24.53 -4.94
C ASN A 161 -7.35 25.62 -4.47
N SER A 162 -8.65 25.48 -4.76
CA SER A 162 -9.72 26.36 -4.28
C SER A 162 -10.13 26.04 -2.84
N LEU A 163 -9.80 24.85 -2.33
CA LEU A 163 -9.97 24.54 -0.92
C LEU A 163 -8.91 25.31 -0.12
N ASP A 164 -9.36 26.21 0.75
CA ASP A 164 -8.47 26.85 1.72
C ASP A 164 -8.11 25.84 2.82
N HIS A 165 -7.06 25.05 2.59
CA HIS A 165 -6.62 24.02 3.52
C HIS A 165 -5.09 24.02 3.77
N PRO A 166 -4.64 23.65 4.98
CA PRO A 166 -3.21 23.55 5.30
C PRO A 166 -2.60 22.17 4.98
N LEU A 167 -3.36 21.27 4.38
CA LEU A 167 -2.95 19.87 4.18
C LEU A 167 -1.81 19.75 3.17
N LYS A 168 -0.83 18.90 3.49
CA LYS A 168 0.17 18.41 2.53
C LYS A 168 -0.45 17.31 1.65
N ILE A 169 -0.16 17.32 0.35
CA ILE A 169 -0.76 16.38 -0.60
C ILE A 169 0.31 15.48 -1.22
N ALA A 170 0.15 14.16 -1.06
CA ALA A 170 0.96 13.16 -1.73
C ALA A 170 0.15 12.40 -2.79
N LEU A 171 0.74 12.21 -3.97
CA LEU A 171 0.12 11.45 -5.04
C LEU A 171 0.45 9.95 -4.92
N PHE A 172 -0.53 9.12 -4.60
CA PHE A 172 -0.40 7.66 -4.57
C PHE A 172 -0.72 7.05 -5.95
N ALA A 173 0.10 7.39 -6.93
CA ALA A 173 -0.07 7.01 -8.33
C ALA A 173 0.52 5.63 -8.68
N GLY A 174 0.06 5.07 -9.80
CA GLY A 174 0.60 3.85 -10.41
C GLY A 174 -0.47 2.81 -10.67
N ARG A 175 -0.91 2.08 -9.63
CA ARG A 175 -1.67 0.82 -9.78
C ARG A 175 -2.99 0.91 -10.54
N ARG A 176 -3.62 2.09 -10.59
CA ARG A 176 -4.88 2.33 -11.32
C ARG A 176 -4.72 3.41 -12.40
N SER A 177 -3.50 3.68 -12.84
CA SER A 177 -3.27 4.68 -13.90
C SER A 177 -3.98 4.28 -15.19
N SER A 178 -4.71 5.19 -15.80
CA SER A 178 -5.44 4.99 -17.06
C SER A 178 -4.50 4.72 -18.24
N ASP A 179 -3.34 5.37 -18.26
CA ASP A 179 -2.27 5.18 -19.25
C ASP A 179 -0.89 5.42 -18.61
N ARG A 180 0.17 4.83 -19.17
CA ARG A 180 1.56 5.05 -18.74
C ARG A 180 2.05 6.48 -19.02
N ALA A 181 1.66 7.09 -20.14
CA ALA A 181 2.00 8.48 -20.45
C ALA A 181 1.29 9.44 -19.49
N TYR A 182 0.03 9.16 -19.16
CA TYR A 182 -0.70 9.90 -18.14
C TYR A 182 0.01 9.85 -16.79
N LEU A 183 0.53 8.69 -16.36
CA LEU A 183 1.28 8.56 -15.09
C LEU A 183 2.48 9.54 -14.97
N LEU A 184 3.20 9.76 -16.08
CA LEU A 184 4.30 10.74 -16.15
C LEU A 184 3.76 12.16 -16.02
N LEU A 185 2.80 12.50 -16.88
CA LEU A 185 2.24 13.84 -16.98
C LEU A 185 1.48 14.26 -15.71
N GLN A 186 0.82 13.32 -15.04
CA GLN A 186 0.15 13.56 -13.76
C GLN A 186 1.14 13.98 -12.68
N THR A 187 2.28 13.29 -12.57
CA THR A 187 3.31 13.61 -11.58
C THR A 187 3.90 14.99 -11.84
N TRP A 188 4.23 15.28 -13.10
CA TRP A 188 4.74 16.59 -13.51
C TRP A 188 3.72 17.72 -13.28
N PHE A 189 2.49 17.54 -13.76
CA PHE A 189 1.44 18.54 -13.64
C PHE A 189 1.14 18.89 -12.18
N CYS A 190 1.02 17.88 -11.31
CA CYS A 190 0.80 18.11 -9.88
C CYS A 190 1.98 18.85 -9.22
N ALA A 191 3.23 18.52 -9.57
CA ALA A 191 4.39 19.17 -8.97
C ALA A 191 4.40 20.70 -9.19
N HIS A 192 3.93 21.16 -10.36
CA HIS A 192 3.91 22.59 -10.69
C HIS A 192 2.60 23.32 -10.36
N ASN A 193 1.47 22.60 -10.26
CA ASN A 193 0.15 23.23 -10.18
C ASN A 193 -0.61 22.91 -8.90
N LEU A 194 -0.30 21.81 -8.19
CA LEU A 194 -1.04 21.43 -6.99
C LEU A 194 -0.42 22.06 -5.74
N LYS A 195 -1.19 22.91 -5.05
CA LYS A 195 -0.77 23.55 -3.79
C LYS A 195 -0.46 22.50 -2.73
N ASN A 196 0.59 22.76 -1.96
CA ASN A 196 1.08 21.88 -0.88
C ASN A 196 1.43 20.45 -1.34
N TYR A 197 1.69 20.25 -2.64
CA TYR A 197 2.20 18.98 -3.14
C TYR A 197 3.56 18.68 -2.50
N ILE A 198 3.73 17.44 -2.02
CA ILE A 198 4.97 16.99 -1.37
C ILE A 198 5.68 15.87 -2.14
N GLY A 199 5.02 15.27 -3.12
CA GLY A 199 5.61 14.15 -3.85
C GLY A 199 4.63 13.11 -4.37
N SER A 200 5.17 12.07 -5.00
CA SER A 200 4.42 10.95 -5.59
C SER A 200 5.04 9.61 -5.24
N SER A 201 4.24 8.54 -5.26
CA SER A 201 4.72 7.16 -5.09
C SER A 201 5.28 6.53 -6.37
N SER A 202 5.21 7.23 -7.51
CA SER A 202 5.59 6.67 -8.81
C SER A 202 7.10 6.74 -9.07
N ILE A 203 7.80 5.66 -8.76
CA ILE A 203 9.22 5.48 -9.12
C ILE A 203 9.42 5.61 -10.64
N PHE A 204 8.48 5.08 -11.44
CA PHE A 204 8.51 5.19 -12.89
C PHE A 204 8.51 6.64 -13.37
N ALA A 205 7.61 7.47 -12.82
CA ALA A 205 7.55 8.89 -13.18
C ALA A 205 8.83 9.62 -12.80
N PHE A 206 9.36 9.34 -11.60
CA PHE A 206 10.60 9.96 -11.16
C PHE A 206 11.80 9.57 -12.02
N SER A 207 11.93 8.31 -12.42
CA SER A 207 13.01 7.85 -13.30
C SER A 207 13.01 8.52 -14.67
N HIS A 208 11.84 8.70 -15.28
CA HIS A 208 11.75 9.36 -16.58
C HIS A 208 11.89 10.87 -16.51
N LEU A 209 11.22 11.53 -15.57
CA LEU A 209 11.24 12.99 -15.44
C LEU A 209 12.59 13.50 -14.93
N SER A 210 13.23 12.79 -14.00
CA SER A 210 14.56 13.17 -13.48
C SER A 210 15.62 13.19 -14.57
N ARG A 211 15.54 12.24 -15.52
CA ARG A 211 16.42 12.22 -16.70
C ARG A 211 16.12 13.36 -17.67
N ALA A 212 14.83 13.65 -17.91
CA ALA A 212 14.44 14.76 -18.77
C ALA A 212 14.95 16.10 -18.19
N LEU A 213 14.86 16.29 -16.87
CA LEU A 213 15.41 17.45 -16.18
C LEU A 213 16.93 17.57 -16.32
N GLU A 214 17.67 16.47 -16.25
CA GLU A 214 19.11 16.48 -16.52
C GLU A 214 19.44 16.88 -17.96
N GLU A 215 18.68 16.39 -18.93
CA GLU A 215 18.85 16.75 -20.35
C GLU A 215 18.58 18.25 -20.59
N GLU A 216 17.71 18.87 -19.78
CA GLU A 216 17.42 20.32 -19.75
C GLU A 216 18.39 21.13 -18.84
N GLY A 217 19.42 20.49 -18.26
CA GLY A 217 20.49 21.15 -17.50
C GLY A 217 20.31 21.21 -15.98
N VAL A 218 19.26 20.59 -15.42
CA VAL A 218 19.03 20.51 -13.97
C VAL A 218 19.75 19.29 -13.37
N HIS A 219 21.06 19.42 -13.18
CA HIS A 219 21.91 18.30 -12.76
C HIS A 219 21.97 18.06 -11.25
N LYS A 220 21.66 19.07 -10.42
CA LYS A 220 21.82 18.93 -8.97
C LYS A 220 20.64 18.17 -8.37
N PRO A 221 20.88 17.17 -7.50
CA PRO A 221 19.82 16.44 -6.81
C PRO A 221 18.82 17.33 -6.06
N ALA A 222 19.31 18.38 -5.37
CA ALA A 222 18.46 19.30 -4.62
C ALA A 222 17.47 20.04 -5.54
N ASP A 223 17.96 20.60 -6.64
CA ASP A 223 17.15 21.33 -7.62
C ASP A 223 16.08 20.40 -8.23
N ARG A 224 16.44 19.15 -8.58
CA ARG A 224 15.45 18.17 -9.08
C ARG A 224 14.37 17.83 -8.04
N ILE A 225 14.72 17.75 -6.76
CA ILE A 225 13.74 17.53 -5.67
C ILE A 225 12.84 18.75 -5.50
N GLU A 226 13.36 19.96 -5.68
CA GLU A 226 12.56 21.19 -5.64
C GLU A 226 11.52 21.20 -6.77
N GLU A 227 11.92 20.80 -7.98
CA GLU A 227 11.02 20.73 -9.14
C GLU A 227 9.94 19.64 -9.02
N MET A 228 10.29 18.46 -8.49
CA MET A 228 9.42 17.27 -8.57
C MET A 228 8.81 16.83 -7.23
N GLY A 229 9.24 17.41 -6.12
CA GLY A 229 8.99 16.90 -4.78
C GLY A 229 9.79 15.62 -4.48
N ARG A 230 9.28 14.82 -3.53
CA ARG A 230 9.94 13.57 -3.09
C ARG A 230 9.21 12.32 -3.57
N LEU A 231 9.91 11.20 -3.54
CA LEU A 231 9.22 9.91 -3.54
C LEU A 231 8.54 9.72 -2.19
N ILE A 232 7.27 9.32 -2.21
CA ILE A 232 6.48 9.08 -1.00
C ILE A 232 6.06 7.62 -0.96
N GLY A 233 6.34 6.96 0.16
CA GLY A 233 5.94 5.59 0.40
C GLY A 233 5.87 5.28 1.89
N THR A 234 5.02 4.32 2.24
CA THR A 234 5.03 3.66 3.54
C THR A 234 5.09 2.15 3.29
N HIS A 235 5.03 1.31 4.31
CA HIS A 235 4.70 -0.11 4.09
C HIS A 235 3.22 -0.29 3.78
N ALA A 236 2.86 -1.47 3.27
CA ALA A 236 1.51 -1.85 2.89
C ALA A 236 1.05 -3.11 3.65
N HIS A 237 -0.24 -3.41 3.53
CA HIS A 237 -0.88 -4.53 4.22
C HIS A 237 -0.24 -5.88 3.94
N GLU A 238 0.34 -6.07 2.75
CA GLU A 238 0.99 -7.33 2.35
C GLU A 238 2.01 -7.81 3.39
N VAL A 239 2.82 -6.93 3.98
CA VAL A 239 3.85 -7.33 4.95
C VAL A 239 3.19 -7.92 6.20
N MET A 240 2.17 -7.26 6.76
CA MET A 240 1.45 -7.79 7.92
C MET A 240 0.69 -9.07 7.59
N SER A 241 0.05 -9.15 6.42
CA SER A 241 -0.67 -10.35 5.98
C SER A 241 0.26 -11.55 5.80
N ILE A 242 1.45 -11.34 5.20
CA ILE A 242 2.46 -12.38 5.01
C ILE A 242 3.02 -12.83 6.36
N MET A 243 3.41 -11.90 7.23
CA MET A 243 3.94 -12.21 8.55
C MET A 243 2.92 -12.97 9.41
N GLN A 244 1.67 -12.51 9.41
CA GLN A 244 0.60 -13.17 10.15
C GLN A 244 0.33 -14.57 9.62
N HIS A 245 0.36 -14.79 8.31
CA HIS A 245 0.21 -16.14 7.74
C HIS A 245 1.36 -17.05 8.17
N LEU A 246 2.62 -16.58 8.08
CA LEU A 246 3.80 -17.38 8.41
C LEU A 246 3.98 -17.63 9.92
N MET A 247 3.47 -16.74 10.78
CA MET A 247 3.81 -16.68 12.20
C MET A 247 2.59 -16.51 13.11
N SER A 248 1.41 -16.91 12.65
CA SER A 248 0.15 -16.71 13.41
C SER A 248 0.16 -17.27 14.84
N ASN A 249 0.97 -18.30 15.09
CA ASN A 249 1.15 -18.89 16.40
C ASN A 249 1.60 -17.87 17.46
N TYR A 250 2.31 -16.78 17.08
CA TYR A 250 2.69 -15.72 18.02
C TYR A 250 1.50 -14.84 18.43
N ASP A 251 0.53 -14.63 17.52
CA ASP A 251 -0.70 -13.92 17.88
C ASP A 251 -1.52 -14.73 18.89
N ASP A 252 -1.60 -16.05 18.68
CA ASP A 252 -2.29 -16.98 19.57
C ASP A 252 -1.54 -17.16 20.90
N GLU A 253 -0.21 -17.25 20.86
CA GLU A 253 0.63 -17.34 22.06
C GLU A 253 0.49 -16.09 22.93
N ALA A 254 0.44 -14.89 22.35
CA ALA A 254 0.25 -13.66 23.12
C ALA A 254 -1.17 -13.53 23.70
N GLY A 255 -2.18 -13.98 22.95
CA GLY A 255 -3.57 -13.95 23.34
C GLY A 255 -3.98 -14.99 24.38
N GLY A 256 -3.33 -16.16 24.37
CA GLY A 256 -3.66 -17.26 25.28
C GLY A 256 -5.12 -17.70 25.15
N LYS A 257 -5.80 -17.82 26.29
CA LYS A 257 -7.21 -18.28 26.32
C LYS A 257 -8.21 -17.21 25.89
N ASP A 258 -7.80 -15.94 25.93
CA ASP A 258 -8.68 -14.81 25.61
C ASP A 258 -8.80 -14.59 24.10
N GLY A 259 -7.97 -15.26 23.29
CA GLY A 259 -7.94 -15.18 21.83
C GLY A 259 -6.86 -14.24 21.31
N PRO A 260 -6.61 -14.25 19.99
CA PRO A 260 -5.37 -13.75 19.41
C PRO A 260 -5.18 -12.23 19.55
N VAL A 261 -3.91 -11.80 19.67
CA VAL A 261 -3.46 -10.40 19.72
C VAL A 261 -2.59 -10.11 18.50
N GLN A 262 -2.66 -8.91 17.91
CA GLN A 262 -1.96 -8.57 16.66
C GLN A 262 -0.42 -8.39 16.81
N ILE A 263 0.30 -9.37 17.37
CA ILE A 263 1.75 -9.33 17.54
C ILE A 263 2.48 -9.37 16.21
N CYS A 264 2.02 -10.18 15.26
CA CYS A 264 2.57 -10.24 13.91
C CYS A 264 2.50 -8.91 13.18
N SER A 265 1.41 -8.13 13.39
CA SER A 265 1.31 -6.78 12.87
C SER A 265 2.38 -5.87 13.48
N LEU A 266 2.56 -5.89 14.80
CA LEU A 266 3.57 -5.07 15.48
C LEU A 266 5.00 -5.46 15.04
N LEU A 267 5.28 -6.75 14.93
CA LEU A 267 6.54 -7.29 14.45
C LEU A 267 6.86 -6.81 13.02
N ALA A 268 5.89 -6.87 12.11
CA ALA A 268 6.06 -6.40 10.73
C ALA A 268 6.50 -4.92 10.68
N HIS A 269 5.96 -4.07 11.56
CA HIS A 269 6.36 -2.67 11.67
C HIS A 269 7.80 -2.55 12.20
N LEU A 270 8.19 -3.29 13.24
CA LEU A 270 9.57 -3.27 13.75
C LEU A 270 10.58 -3.68 12.67
N LEU A 271 10.30 -4.78 11.95
CA LEU A 271 11.15 -5.25 10.87
C LEU A 271 11.23 -4.23 9.71
N PHE A 272 10.14 -3.50 9.44
CA PHE A 272 10.16 -2.40 8.47
C PHE A 272 11.11 -1.29 8.91
N LEU A 273 11.00 -0.80 10.15
CA LEU A 273 11.82 0.29 10.67
C LEU A 273 13.30 -0.11 10.71
N ARG A 274 13.60 -1.32 11.20
CA ARG A 274 14.95 -1.88 11.22
C ARG A 274 15.58 -1.93 9.83
N ALA A 275 14.80 -2.23 8.80
CA ALA A 275 15.30 -2.35 7.43
C ALA A 275 15.37 -1.03 6.66
N ASN A 276 14.58 -0.01 7.01
CA ASN A 276 14.32 1.14 6.13
C ASN A 276 14.72 2.51 6.71
N GLY A 277 15.66 2.58 7.66
CA GLY A 277 16.22 3.88 8.09
C GLY A 277 15.80 4.35 9.48
N GLY A 278 15.26 3.47 10.32
CA GLY A 278 14.93 3.80 11.70
C GLY A 278 13.51 4.33 11.89
N THR A 279 13.34 5.15 12.92
CA THR A 279 12.10 5.68 13.49
C THR A 279 11.78 7.11 13.08
N GLU A 280 12.68 7.80 12.35
CA GLU A 280 12.47 9.19 11.94
C GLU A 280 11.13 9.38 11.22
N TYR A 281 10.78 8.41 10.35
CA TYR A 281 9.55 8.37 9.56
C TYR A 281 8.63 7.20 9.96
N ALA A 282 8.71 6.76 11.22
CA ALA A 282 7.93 5.62 11.71
C ALA A 282 6.43 5.85 11.51
N THR A 283 5.87 5.11 10.55
CA THR A 283 4.45 5.20 10.18
C THR A 283 3.73 3.91 10.60
N ALA A 284 2.64 4.03 11.34
CA ALA A 284 1.74 2.93 11.64
C ALA A 284 0.73 2.75 10.49
N LEU A 285 0.43 1.48 10.18
CA LEU A 285 -0.67 1.08 9.32
C LEU A 285 -1.52 0.06 10.07
N SER A 286 -2.55 0.56 10.76
CA SER A 286 -3.26 -0.15 11.82
C SER A 286 -4.43 -1.01 11.34
N ASP A 287 -4.99 -0.74 10.16
CA ASP A 287 -6.26 -1.33 9.72
C ASP A 287 -6.11 -2.69 9.00
N THR A 288 -4.96 -3.37 9.07
CA THR A 288 -4.83 -4.69 8.42
C THR A 288 -5.82 -5.70 8.99
N PHE A 289 -5.91 -5.77 10.31
CA PHE A 289 -6.87 -6.64 11.00
C PHE A 289 -7.83 -5.86 11.90
N GLY A 290 -7.81 -4.53 11.85
CA GLY A 290 -8.64 -3.63 12.66
C GLY A 290 -7.77 -2.67 13.47
N SER A 291 -8.00 -1.37 13.30
CA SER A 291 -7.24 -0.30 13.92
C SER A 291 -7.41 -0.29 15.43
N HIS A 292 -8.60 -0.58 15.94
CA HIS A 292 -8.87 -0.56 17.38
C HIS A 292 -8.11 -1.65 18.15
N SER A 293 -8.06 -2.88 17.64
CA SER A 293 -7.28 -3.95 18.25
C SER A 293 -5.78 -3.75 18.06
N PHE A 294 -5.35 -3.18 16.93
CA PHE A 294 -3.96 -2.79 16.74
C PHE A 294 -3.51 -1.72 17.75
N VAL A 295 -4.30 -0.65 17.92
CA VAL A 295 -4.03 0.43 18.90
C VAL A 295 -4.01 -0.14 20.31
N ALA A 296 -4.98 -0.98 20.68
CA ALA A 296 -5.02 -1.63 21.99
C ALA A 296 -3.75 -2.47 22.25
N ALA A 297 -3.30 -3.25 21.27
CA ALA A 297 -2.06 -4.03 21.39
C ALA A 297 -0.82 -3.11 21.48
N ALA A 298 -0.74 -2.08 20.65
CA ALA A 298 0.39 -1.15 20.62
C ALA A 298 0.54 -0.37 21.94
N MET A 299 -0.56 -0.07 22.62
CA MET A 299 -0.59 0.70 23.87
C MET A 299 -0.07 -0.08 25.09
N VAL A 300 -0.06 -1.41 25.04
CA VAL A 300 0.32 -2.26 26.18
C VAL A 300 1.55 -3.13 25.93
N THR A 301 2.00 -3.24 24.68
CA THR A 301 3.14 -4.08 24.30
C THR A 301 4.41 -3.23 24.29
N GLN A 302 5.41 -3.61 25.08
CA GLN A 302 6.70 -2.93 25.11
C GLN A 302 7.51 -3.21 23.84
N VAL A 303 8.32 -2.22 23.46
CA VAL A 303 9.32 -2.38 22.39
C VAL A 303 10.41 -3.35 22.86
N PRO A 304 10.77 -4.38 22.07
CA PRO A 304 11.85 -5.30 22.44
C PRO A 304 13.20 -4.58 22.64
N ASP A 305 13.90 -4.90 23.73
CA ASP A 305 15.25 -4.36 24.01
C ASP A 305 16.22 -4.61 22.83
N GLU A 306 16.13 -5.79 22.18
CA GLU A 306 16.95 -6.11 20.99
C GLU A 306 16.67 -5.19 19.81
N PHE A 307 15.43 -4.73 19.64
CA PHE A 307 15.08 -3.77 18.59
C PHE A 307 15.66 -2.39 18.92
N ILE A 308 15.56 -1.95 20.18
CA ILE A 308 16.14 -0.67 20.62
C ILE A 308 17.64 -0.65 20.32
N GLN A 309 18.34 -1.72 20.67
CA GLN A 309 19.76 -1.88 20.37
C GLN A 309 20.04 -1.86 18.86
N ASP A 310 19.28 -2.62 18.06
CA ASP A 310 19.44 -2.65 16.61
C ASP A 310 19.27 -1.25 15.99
N ILE A 311 18.27 -0.48 16.42
CA ILE A 311 18.06 0.89 15.92
C ILE A 311 19.20 1.81 16.34
N GLN A 312 19.67 1.74 17.58
CA GLN A 312 20.79 2.56 18.06
C GLN A 312 22.09 2.25 17.31
N GLU A 313 22.36 0.99 17.01
CA GLU A 313 23.56 0.56 16.28
C GLU A 313 23.50 0.92 14.79
N LEU A 314 22.36 0.68 14.14
CA LEU A 314 22.19 0.91 12.70
C LEU A 314 21.97 2.39 12.37
N TYR A 315 21.32 3.13 13.27
CA TYR A 315 20.86 4.50 13.07
C TYR A 315 21.19 5.39 14.29
N PRO A 316 22.47 5.61 14.62
CA PRO A 316 22.89 6.30 15.84
C PRO A 316 22.41 7.76 15.95
N ASN A 317 22.12 8.39 14.82
CA ASN A 317 21.62 9.77 14.74
C ASN A 317 20.09 9.87 14.82
N ASP A 318 19.40 8.73 14.83
CA ASP A 318 17.94 8.71 14.94
C ASP A 318 17.48 8.92 16.39
N ARG A 319 16.18 9.16 16.57
CA ARG A 319 15.57 9.32 17.89
C ARG A 319 15.82 8.08 18.74
N GLN A 320 16.39 8.29 19.92
CA GLN A 320 16.57 7.24 20.91
C GLN A 320 15.21 6.75 21.44
N ILE A 321 15.01 5.43 21.40
CA ILE A 321 13.85 4.78 21.99
C ILE A 321 14.21 4.42 23.43
N GLN A 322 13.43 4.92 24.38
CA GLN A 322 13.67 4.66 25.80
C GLN A 322 13.33 3.21 26.16
N LYS A 323 14.08 2.64 27.11
CA LYS A 323 13.76 1.33 27.66
C LYS A 323 12.37 1.36 28.30
N GLY A 324 11.56 0.33 28.02
CA GLY A 324 10.17 0.26 28.49
C GLY A 324 9.19 1.14 27.70
N ALA A 325 9.61 1.76 26.60
CA ALA A 325 8.69 2.38 25.65
C ALA A 325 7.68 1.35 25.14
N MET A 326 6.45 1.80 24.90
CA MET A 326 5.41 0.99 24.27
C MET A 326 5.55 1.07 22.75
N MET A 327 5.06 0.05 22.05
CA MET A 327 5.01 0.04 20.58
C MET A 327 4.29 1.28 20.02
N PHE A 328 3.28 1.78 20.72
CA PHE A 328 2.60 3.03 20.37
C PHE A 328 3.56 4.24 20.32
N ASP A 329 4.53 4.31 21.24
CA ASP A 329 5.47 5.43 21.38
C ASP A 329 6.48 5.51 20.21
N VAL A 330 6.59 4.44 19.41
CA VAL A 330 7.50 4.36 18.26
C VAL A 330 6.96 5.15 17.07
N PHE A 331 5.64 5.14 16.86
CA PHE A 331 5.02 5.69 15.64
C PHE A 331 4.85 7.20 15.72
N LYS A 332 5.40 7.92 14.73
CA LYS A 332 5.21 9.38 14.57
C LYS A 332 4.04 9.72 13.69
N THR A 333 3.75 8.86 12.70
CA THR A 333 2.66 9.04 11.75
C THR A 333 1.72 7.86 11.82
N TRP A 334 0.41 8.09 11.74
CA TRP A 334 -0.59 7.04 11.64
C TRP A 334 -1.32 7.18 10.30
N ARG A 335 -1.17 6.17 9.43
CA ARG A 335 -1.82 6.12 8.12
C ARG A 335 -3.17 5.42 8.23
N LEU A 336 -4.23 6.17 7.95
CA LEU A 336 -5.61 5.68 7.96
C LEU A 336 -6.05 5.34 6.53
N ASP A 337 -6.26 4.05 6.26
CA ASP A 337 -6.55 3.52 4.91
C ASP A 337 -7.98 2.96 4.76
N SER A 338 -8.71 2.78 5.86
CA SER A 338 -10.12 2.36 5.84
C SER A 338 -10.89 2.87 7.07
N GLY A 339 -12.19 2.55 7.13
CA GLY A 339 -13.08 2.95 8.21
C GLY A 339 -13.57 4.39 8.12
N ASP A 340 -14.28 4.82 9.16
CA ASP A 340 -14.67 6.21 9.37
C ASP A 340 -13.46 6.99 9.90
N TYR A 341 -12.87 7.82 9.03
CA TYR A 341 -11.66 8.57 9.36
C TYR A 341 -11.80 9.46 10.59
N CYS A 342 -12.97 10.03 10.85
CA CYS A 342 -13.19 10.83 12.05
C CYS A 342 -13.05 9.95 13.30
N LYS A 343 -13.74 8.79 13.31
CA LYS A 343 -13.69 7.86 14.45
C LYS A 343 -12.32 7.23 14.67
N VAL A 344 -11.64 6.85 13.60
CA VAL A 344 -10.31 6.22 13.71
C VAL A 344 -9.26 7.25 14.12
N ALA A 345 -9.32 8.48 13.59
CA ALA A 345 -8.44 9.56 14.03
C ALA A 345 -8.65 9.91 15.51
N GLU A 346 -9.91 10.01 15.94
CA GLU A 346 -10.30 10.24 17.34
C GLU A 346 -9.72 9.16 18.27
N MET A 347 -9.81 7.90 17.85
CA MET A 347 -9.27 6.75 18.60
C MET A 347 -7.75 6.83 18.76
N VAL A 348 -7.01 7.14 17.68
CA VAL A 348 -5.55 7.26 17.74
C VAL A 348 -5.12 8.44 18.61
N VAL A 349 -5.75 9.61 18.44
CA VAL A 349 -5.40 10.81 19.20
C VAL A 349 -5.77 10.65 20.68
N SER A 350 -6.92 10.06 21.00
CA SER A 350 -7.32 9.78 22.39
C SER A 350 -6.37 8.79 23.05
N ALA A 351 -5.93 7.74 22.34
CA ALA A 351 -4.94 6.80 22.87
C ALA A 351 -3.60 7.49 23.17
N TRP A 352 -3.18 8.45 22.34
CA TRP A 352 -1.99 9.27 22.60
C TRP A 352 -2.18 10.18 23.84
N GLU A 353 -3.35 10.80 24.01
CA GLU A 353 -3.65 11.63 25.19
C GLU A 353 -3.66 10.78 26.47
N ASP A 354 -4.28 9.61 26.44
CA ASP A 354 -4.28 8.64 27.55
C ASP A 354 -2.84 8.21 27.88
N ARG A 355 -2.03 7.95 26.85
CA ARG A 355 -0.61 7.61 27.02
C ARG A 355 0.15 8.74 27.71
N CYS A 356 -0.07 9.99 27.32
CA CYS A 356 0.56 11.15 27.95
C CYS A 356 0.17 11.28 29.43
N GLN A 357 -1.11 11.11 29.76
CA GLN A 357 -1.57 11.14 31.14
C GLN A 357 -0.97 10.02 32.00
N GLN A 358 -0.81 8.82 31.44
CA GLN A 358 -0.16 7.71 32.14
C GLN A 358 1.30 8.03 32.49
N LEU A 359 2.04 8.64 31.55
CA LEU A 359 3.42 9.05 31.78
C LEU A 359 3.53 10.12 32.86
N ASP A 360 2.63 11.10 32.87
CA ASP A 360 2.57 12.12 33.92
C ASP A 360 2.35 11.51 35.31
N ARG A 361 1.45 10.52 35.43
CA ARG A 361 1.16 9.83 36.70
C ARG A 361 2.32 8.97 37.21
N GLN A 362 3.15 8.43 36.32
CA GLN A 362 4.28 7.57 36.68
C GLN A 362 5.49 8.35 37.21
N GLY A 363 5.38 9.69 37.37
CA GLY A 363 6.48 10.53 37.87
C GLY A 363 7.67 10.62 36.91
N GLY A 364 7.51 10.10 35.68
CA GLY A 364 8.49 10.25 34.62
C GLY A 364 8.49 11.70 34.14
N GLY A 365 9.47 12.47 34.62
CA GLY A 365 9.86 13.71 33.96
C GLY A 365 9.99 13.49 32.47
N ALA A 366 9.56 14.47 31.68
CA ALA A 366 9.33 14.46 30.23
C ALA A 366 10.57 14.16 29.34
N GLU A 367 11.61 13.51 29.84
CA GLU A 367 12.85 13.26 29.11
C GLU A 367 12.75 11.94 28.34
N GLY A 368 12.41 12.04 27.05
CA GLY A 368 12.72 11.00 26.06
C GLY A 368 11.54 10.31 25.36
N LEU A 369 10.30 10.49 25.80
CA LEU A 369 9.10 9.99 25.09
C LEU A 369 8.38 11.12 24.33
N PRO A 370 7.88 10.87 23.12
CA PRO A 370 7.38 11.91 22.23
C PRO A 370 6.03 12.42 22.75
N ARG A 371 6.06 13.55 23.46
CA ARG A 371 4.86 14.36 23.75
C ARG A 371 4.36 15.13 22.53
N GLN A 372 4.98 14.95 21.36
CA GLN A 372 4.44 15.50 20.14
C GLN A 372 3.26 14.64 19.70
N ARG A 373 2.11 15.29 19.48
CA ARG A 373 0.94 14.62 18.91
C ARG A 373 1.32 13.91 17.61
N PRO A 374 0.91 12.65 17.40
CA PRO A 374 1.18 11.94 16.16
C PRO A 374 0.60 12.68 14.96
N ALA A 375 1.32 12.67 13.84
CA ALA A 375 0.79 13.10 12.56
C ALA A 375 -0.21 12.07 12.04
N LEU A 376 -1.28 12.55 11.42
CA LEU A 376 -2.28 11.70 10.78
C LEU A 376 -2.16 11.82 9.25
N MET A 377 -2.25 10.68 8.56
CA MET A 377 -2.22 10.59 7.10
C MET A 377 -3.43 9.81 6.59
N HIS A 378 -4.28 10.42 5.75
CA HIS A 378 -5.45 9.73 5.17
C HIS A 378 -5.18 9.34 3.72
N SER A 379 -5.26 8.05 3.37
CA SER A 379 -4.71 7.52 2.10
C SER A 379 -5.70 6.86 1.11
N ASN A 380 -6.98 6.79 1.44
CA ASN A 380 -8.02 6.12 0.63
C ASN A 380 -9.23 7.03 0.39
N LEU A 381 -8.94 8.25 -0.04
CA LEU A 381 -9.92 9.28 -0.36
C LEU A 381 -10.56 8.99 -1.74
N LYS A 382 -11.87 9.25 -1.86
CA LYS A 382 -12.67 8.85 -3.02
C LYS A 382 -12.75 9.92 -4.09
N ASP A 383 -12.86 11.17 -3.67
CA ASP A 383 -13.07 12.36 -4.51
C ASP A 383 -12.62 13.62 -3.75
N VAL A 384 -12.72 14.78 -4.40
CA VAL A 384 -12.35 16.08 -3.82
C VAL A 384 -13.23 16.46 -2.63
N GLN A 385 -14.51 16.08 -2.62
CA GLN A 385 -15.41 16.34 -1.49
C GLN A 385 -14.92 15.61 -0.23
N HIS A 386 -14.53 14.35 -0.34
CA HIS A 386 -13.91 13.59 0.74
C HIS A 386 -12.60 14.25 1.23
N VAL A 387 -11.80 14.87 0.34
CA VAL A 387 -10.62 15.66 0.75
C VAL A 387 -11.04 16.88 1.57
N GLN A 388 -12.07 17.61 1.13
CA GLN A 388 -12.62 18.75 1.85
C GLN A 388 -13.18 18.36 3.23
N GLU A 389 -13.91 17.25 3.31
CA GLU A 389 -14.46 16.72 4.55
C GLU A 389 -13.35 16.45 5.58
N VAL A 390 -12.24 15.80 5.16
CA VAL A 390 -11.11 15.55 6.07
C VAL A 390 -10.32 16.82 6.39
N ALA A 391 -10.23 17.78 5.47
CA ALA A 391 -9.62 19.08 5.71
C ALA A 391 -10.37 19.90 6.77
N ASN A 392 -11.69 19.75 6.81
CA ASN A 392 -12.58 20.44 7.74
C ASN A 392 -12.73 19.76 9.10
N LEU A 393 -12.08 18.61 9.33
CA LEU A 393 -12.06 17.97 10.64
C LEU A 393 -11.52 18.92 11.72
N PRO A 394 -11.92 18.76 13.00
CA PRO A 394 -11.37 19.53 14.11
C PRO A 394 -9.85 19.45 14.13
N GLU A 395 -9.17 20.56 14.43
CA GLU A 395 -7.69 20.62 14.45
C GLU A 395 -7.05 19.51 15.28
N ARG A 396 -7.75 19.06 16.33
CA ARG A 396 -7.34 17.95 17.19
C ARG A 396 -7.07 16.65 16.41
N ILE A 397 -7.91 16.33 15.43
CA ILE A 397 -7.91 15.06 14.67
C ILE A 397 -7.71 15.25 13.16
N ARG A 398 -7.45 16.49 12.71
CA ARG A 398 -7.25 16.81 11.31
C ARG A 398 -5.94 16.16 10.80
N PRO A 399 -5.96 15.53 9.61
CA PRO A 399 -4.73 15.01 9.01
C PRO A 399 -3.72 16.13 8.74
N THR A 400 -2.43 15.78 8.81
CA THR A 400 -1.35 16.65 8.31
C THR A 400 -1.09 16.38 6.83
N VAL A 401 -1.35 15.14 6.40
CA VAL A 401 -1.13 14.68 5.03
C VAL A 401 -2.37 13.98 4.50
N VAL A 402 -2.74 14.28 3.26
CA VAL A 402 -3.67 13.46 2.48
C VAL A 402 -2.92 12.82 1.34
N ALA A 403 -3.26 11.58 1.04
CA ALA A 403 -2.72 10.85 -0.09
C ALA A 403 -3.83 10.21 -0.91
N PHE A 404 -3.73 10.33 -2.23
CA PHE A 404 -4.71 9.74 -3.13
C PHE A 404 -4.08 9.44 -4.49
N GLY A 405 -4.62 8.42 -5.16
CA GLY A 405 -4.32 8.15 -6.57
C GLY A 405 -5.57 8.27 -7.43
N GLY A 406 -6.63 7.55 -7.06
CA GLY A 406 -7.87 7.48 -7.85
C GLY A 406 -8.70 8.77 -7.89
N VAL A 407 -8.42 9.75 -7.02
CA VAL A 407 -9.05 11.08 -7.11
C VAL A 407 -8.54 11.82 -8.33
N ALA A 408 -7.25 11.66 -8.62
CA ALA A 408 -6.54 12.43 -9.62
C ALA A 408 -6.70 11.84 -11.03
N ASP A 409 -7.08 10.55 -11.16
CA ASP A 409 -7.24 9.85 -12.43
C ASP A 409 -8.70 9.47 -12.68
N GLY A 410 -9.14 9.65 -13.91
CA GLY A 410 -10.52 9.52 -14.34
C GLY A 410 -10.71 10.13 -15.73
N PHE A 411 -11.98 10.29 -16.11
CA PHE A 411 -12.37 10.89 -17.38
C PHE A 411 -13.52 11.86 -17.15
N VAL A 412 -13.54 12.93 -17.93
CA VAL A 412 -14.75 13.73 -18.15
C VAL A 412 -15.51 13.15 -19.34
N PRO A 413 -16.83 13.41 -19.48
CA PRO A 413 -17.57 12.97 -20.65
C PRO A 413 -16.90 13.38 -21.97
N PHE A 414 -16.83 12.46 -22.91
CA PHE A 414 -16.37 12.72 -24.28
C PHE A 414 -17.55 13.19 -25.12
N ASP A 415 -17.40 14.35 -25.75
CA ASP A 415 -18.31 14.81 -26.80
C ASP A 415 -18.08 14.00 -28.07
N ALA A 416 -18.89 12.97 -28.28
CA ALA A 416 -18.77 12.11 -29.44
C ALA A 416 -19.84 12.44 -30.49
N GLN A 417 -19.41 12.57 -31.74
CA GLN A 417 -20.33 12.73 -32.86
C GLN A 417 -20.67 11.36 -33.44
N THR A 418 -21.95 10.99 -33.41
CA THR A 418 -22.49 9.76 -33.98
C THR A 418 -23.35 10.06 -35.20
N GLU A 419 -23.78 9.02 -35.93
CA GLU A 419 -24.75 9.15 -37.02
C GLU A 419 -26.09 9.75 -36.55
N ASP A 420 -26.44 9.56 -35.28
CA ASP A 420 -27.67 10.04 -34.64
C ASP A 420 -27.53 11.42 -33.96
N GLY A 421 -26.35 12.05 -34.05
CA GLY A 421 -26.06 13.36 -33.45
C GLY A 421 -24.95 13.36 -32.40
N LYS A 422 -24.85 14.42 -31.59
CA LYS A 422 -23.89 14.49 -30.48
C LYS A 422 -24.36 13.63 -29.31
N GLN A 423 -23.49 12.78 -28.80
CA GLN A 423 -23.71 11.97 -27.60
C GLN A 423 -22.56 12.15 -26.63
N GLU A 424 -22.87 12.32 -25.35
CA GLU A 424 -21.88 12.23 -24.28
C GLU A 424 -21.60 10.75 -23.98
N VAL A 425 -20.31 10.40 -23.92
CA VAL A 425 -19.87 9.06 -23.57
C VAL A 425 -18.82 9.12 -22.49
N GLU A 426 -18.92 8.24 -21.51
CA GLU A 426 -17.99 8.16 -20.39
C GLU A 426 -17.23 6.84 -20.40
N LEU A 427 -15.92 6.90 -20.15
CA LEU A 427 -15.10 5.73 -19.84
C LEU A 427 -15.03 5.56 -18.33
N GLN A 428 -15.16 4.33 -17.84
CA GLN A 428 -15.14 4.08 -16.39
C GLN A 428 -13.89 3.31 -15.99
N MET A 429 -13.24 3.81 -14.94
CA MET A 429 -12.10 3.13 -14.30
C MET A 429 -12.55 1.81 -13.68
N ALA A 430 -11.71 0.78 -13.78
CA ALA A 430 -12.02 -0.52 -13.21
C ALA A 430 -11.53 -0.59 -11.75
N SER A 431 -12.23 -1.37 -10.92
CA SER A 431 -11.76 -1.76 -9.60
C SER A 431 -10.89 -3.00 -9.71
N VAL A 432 -9.63 -2.81 -10.11
CA VAL A 432 -8.62 -3.87 -10.17
C VAL A 432 -7.80 -3.87 -8.88
N VAL A 433 -7.55 -5.05 -8.31
CA VAL A 433 -6.68 -5.23 -7.15
C VAL A 433 -5.78 -6.44 -7.34
N MET A 434 -4.58 -6.37 -6.78
CA MET A 434 -3.70 -7.53 -6.64
C MET A 434 -3.18 -7.58 -5.20
N LYS A 435 -3.31 -8.72 -4.52
CA LYS A 435 -3.09 -8.79 -3.05
C LYS A 435 -2.49 -10.12 -2.64
N ALA A 436 -1.63 -10.12 -1.62
CA ALA A 436 -1.11 -11.35 -1.02
C ALA A 436 -2.26 -12.22 -0.49
N VAL A 437 -2.29 -13.49 -0.91
CA VAL A 437 -3.32 -14.47 -0.50
C VAL A 437 -2.74 -15.71 0.16
N GLN A 438 -1.46 -16.03 -0.07
CA GLN A 438 -0.76 -17.09 0.64
C GLN A 438 0.72 -16.76 0.79
N ALA A 439 1.31 -17.18 1.91
CA ALA A 439 2.74 -17.21 2.16
C ALA A 439 3.12 -18.58 2.71
N ARG A 440 4.24 -19.13 2.23
CA ARG A 440 4.73 -20.46 2.60
C ARG A 440 6.24 -20.43 2.83
N HIS A 441 6.69 -21.14 3.84
CA HIS A 441 8.12 -21.35 4.10
C HIS A 441 8.41 -22.85 4.22
N PRO A 442 9.39 -23.42 3.49
CA PRO A 442 9.61 -24.88 3.46
C PRO A 442 9.88 -25.52 4.83
N LYS A 443 10.42 -24.75 5.77
CA LYS A 443 10.78 -25.21 7.12
C LYS A 443 9.80 -24.79 8.21
N MET A 444 8.76 -24.02 7.86
CA MET A 444 7.74 -23.57 8.81
C MET A 444 6.37 -23.92 8.24
N PRO A 445 5.75 -25.02 8.72
CA PRO A 445 4.35 -25.27 8.39
C PRO A 445 3.52 -24.10 8.92
N SER A 446 2.60 -23.62 8.09
CA SER A 446 1.62 -22.62 8.49
C SER A 446 0.40 -23.33 9.06
N ASP A 447 -0.06 -22.87 10.22
CA ASP A 447 -1.31 -23.34 10.84
C ASP A 447 -2.56 -22.72 10.17
N GLN A 448 -2.35 -21.90 9.13
CA GLN A 448 -3.41 -21.23 8.37
C GLN A 448 -3.27 -21.48 6.88
N ASP A 449 -4.41 -21.49 6.19
CA ASP A 449 -4.47 -21.74 4.74
C ASP A 449 -4.27 -20.48 3.89
N CYS A 450 -4.32 -19.29 4.50
CA CYS A 450 -4.48 -18.02 3.80
C CYS A 450 -3.77 -16.84 4.50
N ALA A 451 -3.30 -15.89 3.69
CA ALA A 451 -2.96 -14.52 4.10
C ALA A 451 -4.12 -13.59 3.73
N GLY A 452 -4.35 -12.53 4.51
CA GLY A 452 -5.47 -11.64 4.22
C GLY A 452 -5.51 -10.34 5.01
N LYS A 453 -6.57 -9.57 4.77
CA LYS A 453 -6.86 -8.27 5.40
C LYS A 453 -8.33 -8.24 5.78
N HIS A 454 -8.63 -7.71 6.96
CA HIS A 454 -9.97 -7.35 7.41
C HIS A 454 -10.34 -5.91 6.97
N GLY A 455 -9.55 -4.91 7.35
CA GLY A 455 -9.95 -3.49 7.30
C GLY A 455 -10.70 -3.06 8.56
N ASP A 456 -11.12 -1.79 8.60
CA ASP A 456 -11.91 -1.20 9.69
C ASP A 456 -13.44 -1.27 9.48
N ASP A 457 -13.91 -1.91 8.40
CA ASP A 457 -15.34 -2.13 8.18
C ASP A 457 -15.83 -3.30 9.05
N ASP A 458 -16.96 -3.13 9.76
CA ASP A 458 -17.54 -4.16 10.65
C ASP A 458 -17.98 -5.44 9.92
N ASN A 459 -18.07 -5.40 8.59
CA ASN A 459 -18.46 -6.54 7.78
C ASN A 459 -17.27 -7.16 7.03
N LEU A 460 -17.18 -8.49 7.08
CA LEU A 460 -16.17 -9.28 6.36
C LEU A 460 -16.41 -9.32 4.83
N VAL A 461 -17.30 -8.48 4.29
CA VAL A 461 -17.67 -8.47 2.87
C VAL A 461 -16.47 -8.10 2.00
N LYS A 462 -15.56 -7.26 2.52
CA LYS A 462 -14.32 -6.87 1.82
C LYS A 462 -13.11 -7.69 2.24
N ALA A 463 -13.29 -8.66 3.15
CA ALA A 463 -12.20 -9.50 3.61
C ALA A 463 -11.58 -10.26 2.43
N GLN A 464 -10.26 -10.27 2.40
CA GLN A 464 -9.52 -10.91 1.33
C GLN A 464 -9.12 -12.30 1.75
N VAL A 465 -9.51 -13.27 0.93
CA VAL A 465 -9.18 -14.68 1.10
C VAL A 465 -8.69 -15.23 -0.24
N ASP A 466 -7.89 -16.28 -0.20
CA ASP A 466 -7.45 -16.98 -1.41
C ASP A 466 -8.66 -17.65 -2.07
N PRO A 467 -9.02 -17.23 -3.29
CA PRO A 467 -10.19 -17.76 -3.99
C PRO A 467 -10.04 -19.23 -4.38
N ARG A 468 -8.81 -19.77 -4.42
CA ARG A 468 -8.56 -21.19 -4.73
C ARG A 468 -8.92 -22.13 -3.58
N LEU A 469 -9.07 -21.59 -2.37
CA LEU A 469 -9.36 -22.41 -1.20
C LEU A 469 -10.82 -22.88 -1.22
N PRO A 470 -11.12 -24.10 -0.72
CA PRO A 470 -12.49 -24.53 -0.49
C PRO A 470 -13.24 -23.56 0.43
N GLU A 471 -14.55 -23.41 0.24
CA GLU A 471 -15.39 -22.47 1.02
C GLU A 471 -15.19 -22.61 2.53
N LYS A 472 -15.12 -23.84 3.05
CA LYS A 472 -14.87 -24.11 4.48
C LYS A 472 -13.55 -23.53 4.98
N ALA A 473 -12.49 -23.59 4.18
CA ALA A 473 -11.19 -23.01 4.53
C ALA A 473 -11.25 -21.48 4.51
N GLN A 474 -11.93 -20.90 3.50
CA GLN A 474 -12.17 -19.46 3.44
C GLN A 474 -12.98 -18.97 4.66
N GLU A 475 -14.03 -19.69 5.07
CA GLU A 475 -14.84 -19.37 6.25
C GLU A 475 -14.03 -19.47 7.54
N THR A 476 -13.21 -20.50 7.69
CA THR A 476 -12.33 -20.69 8.85
C THR A 476 -11.38 -19.51 8.99
N PHE A 477 -10.76 -19.08 7.88
CA PHE A 477 -9.89 -17.93 7.87
C PHE A 477 -10.62 -16.62 8.14
N LYS A 478 -11.83 -16.42 7.58
CA LYS A 478 -12.69 -15.26 7.90
C LYS A 478 -13.01 -15.16 9.40
N ARG A 479 -13.25 -16.29 10.08
CA ARG A 479 -13.43 -16.32 11.54
C ARG A 479 -12.16 -15.87 12.28
N ARG A 480 -10.98 -16.32 11.83
CA ARG A 480 -9.69 -15.86 12.39
C ARG A 480 -9.50 -14.35 12.24
N LEU A 481 -9.85 -13.78 11.08
CA LEU A 481 -9.81 -12.32 10.86
C LEU A 481 -10.77 -11.59 11.81
N ALA A 482 -12.00 -12.09 11.98
CA ALA A 482 -12.95 -11.53 12.96
C ALA A 482 -12.44 -11.64 14.40
N ASP A 483 -11.68 -12.68 14.73
CA ASP A 483 -11.09 -12.85 16.06
C ASP A 483 -9.93 -11.88 16.32
N LEU A 484 -9.11 -11.58 15.30
CA LEU A 484 -8.08 -10.52 15.36
C LEU A 484 -8.67 -9.12 15.42
N PHE A 485 -9.85 -8.92 14.82
CA PHE A 485 -10.55 -7.64 14.83
C PHE A 485 -10.93 -7.25 16.25
N LYS A 486 -11.56 -8.13 17.02
CA LYS A 486 -12.12 -7.83 18.36
C LYS A 486 -11.12 -7.17 19.33
N THR A 487 -11.58 -6.13 20.05
CA THR A 487 -10.92 -5.64 21.27
C THR A 487 -11.03 -6.68 22.39
N ARG A 488 -9.92 -6.96 23.06
CA ARG A 488 -9.87 -7.88 24.21
C ARG A 488 -8.99 -7.31 25.30
N LYS A 489 -9.10 -7.86 26.51
CA LYS A 489 -8.11 -7.60 27.57
C LYS A 489 -6.80 -8.28 27.17
N ILE A 490 -5.72 -7.51 27.09
CA ILE A 490 -4.40 -8.00 26.70
C ILE A 490 -3.52 -8.07 27.95
N ASP A 491 -2.90 -9.23 28.16
CA ASP A 491 -1.82 -9.38 29.16
C ASP A 491 -0.55 -8.72 28.62
N ALA A 492 -0.18 -7.59 29.21
CA ALA A 492 0.90 -6.73 28.75
C ALA A 492 2.27 -7.43 28.80
N ASP A 493 2.56 -8.17 29.87
CA ASP A 493 3.84 -8.87 30.05
C ASP A 493 3.98 -10.00 29.04
N ARG A 494 2.89 -10.76 28.86
CA ARG A 494 2.84 -11.83 27.88
C ARG A 494 2.99 -11.30 26.46
N ALA A 495 2.22 -10.28 26.07
CA ALA A 495 2.31 -9.67 24.74
C ALA A 495 3.73 -9.15 24.45
N SER A 496 4.35 -8.46 25.43
CA SER A 496 5.71 -7.94 25.31
C SER A 496 6.75 -9.05 25.17
N SER A 497 6.65 -10.10 25.99
CA SER A 497 7.54 -11.26 25.91
C SER A 497 7.43 -11.99 24.57
N VAL A 498 6.21 -12.15 24.05
CA VAL A 498 5.98 -12.84 22.77
C VAL A 498 6.47 -11.99 21.60
N LEU A 499 6.25 -10.68 21.60
CA LEU A 499 6.82 -9.79 20.58
C LEU A 499 8.36 -9.82 20.58
N ALA A 500 8.99 -9.77 21.76
CA ALA A 500 10.44 -9.85 21.90
C ALA A 500 10.98 -11.19 21.37
N LYS A 501 10.33 -12.30 21.74
CA LYS A 501 10.66 -13.63 21.20
C LYS A 501 10.52 -13.67 19.68
N ALA A 502 9.42 -13.17 19.13
CA ALA A 502 9.18 -13.18 17.68
C ALA A 502 10.23 -12.36 16.93
N TYR A 503 10.60 -11.19 17.47
CA TYR A 503 11.66 -10.34 16.94
C TYR A 503 13.03 -11.04 16.96
N HIS A 504 13.38 -11.69 18.08
CA HIS A 504 14.61 -12.48 18.20
C HIS A 504 14.63 -13.64 17.19
N ASP A 505 13.53 -14.39 17.09
CA ASP A 505 13.44 -15.55 16.21
C ASP A 505 13.62 -15.16 14.73
N VAL A 506 13.08 -14.01 14.31
CA VAL A 506 13.27 -13.51 12.93
C VAL A 506 14.66 -12.91 12.72
N THR A 507 15.16 -12.06 13.63
CA THR A 507 16.38 -11.29 13.37
C THR A 507 17.67 -12.02 13.75
N ARG A 508 17.65 -12.82 14.83
CA ARG A 508 18.82 -13.53 15.37
C ARG A 508 18.85 -14.99 14.93
N ARG A 509 17.73 -15.71 15.08
CA ARG A 509 17.64 -17.12 14.66
C ARG A 509 17.33 -17.30 13.18
N GLN A 510 16.89 -16.24 12.52
CA GLN A 510 16.65 -16.20 11.07
C GLN A 510 15.70 -17.32 10.59
N ILE A 511 14.64 -17.60 11.36
CA ILE A 511 13.74 -18.74 11.08
C ILE A 511 13.01 -18.67 9.72
N LEU A 512 12.97 -17.48 9.11
CA LEU A 512 12.32 -17.19 7.82
C LEU A 512 13.30 -17.03 6.63
N ASN A 513 14.60 -17.30 6.85
CA ASN A 513 15.65 -17.20 5.83
C ASN A 513 16.03 -18.53 5.18
#